data_AF-A0A8J8D4X1-F1
#
_entry.id   AF-A0A8J8D4X1-F1
#
_cell.length_a   1.000
_cell.length_b   1.000
_cell.length_c   1.000
_cell.angle_alpha   90.00
_cell.angle_beta   90.00
_cell.angle_gamma   90.00
#
_symmetry.space_group_name_H-M   'P 1'
#
loop_
_entity.id
_entity.type
_entity.pdbx_description
1 polymer ?
#
loop_
_entity_poly.entity_id
_entity_poly.type
_entity_poly.pdbx_seq_one_letter_code
_entity_poly.pdbx_strand_id
1 'polypeptide(L)'
;MKKLASIGLILLLALSIVASGCISSNGGETGTTGEGITLVIITRHDATIQYMVKQAFLQSDIAKEYHITDLKFIKVPESLWPSYIQKGADVGWGGGPTLFDDLYKANYLAPITDEKILNLLGNPIPTELAGMPMIRKDDNGNVYWIAAALSSFGFTVNKKQLEKWNLKMPEKWEDVASEDWALNPPQYGIADPTRSTSNTRIYQIILQAFGWDEGWRIMTLIAANSKVYMASDAVRDAVINGEIAAGNTIDFYGYTAMQQNPDCVYIVPKGESIINGDPIALLKNAQHPEAAQAFIYWVLTEGQAIWMSPDINRLPINPQIFDMKVTDVYAKIIFKGQNAGKTYGEARPALKKAYEDAIHAEGIPFDDKRALETISALQYYFKATLVDPNQQLHNAWVAIVTAYKNGKITEEQFKQLKDELTAPIQFKDPETGKIVTFTEEYAKSINDRIVKDRNFQDQLVQEWRQAAMDKYNKVLQDLQKITG
;
A
#
# COMPACT_ATOMS: atom_id res chain seq x y z
N MET A 1 -1.02 -68.53 -10.98
CA MET A 1 -1.94 -68.41 -12.14
C MET A 1 -2.41 -66.96 -12.19
N LYS A 2 -1.80 -66.16 -13.09
CA LYS A 2 -2.42 -65.39 -14.21
C LYS A 2 -3.32 -64.23 -13.74
N LYS A 3 -2.86 -62.97 -13.73
CA LYS A 3 -2.60 -61.99 -14.82
C LYS A 3 -3.84 -61.56 -15.62
N LEU A 4 -4.07 -60.23 -15.66
CA LEU A 4 -4.48 -59.32 -16.76
C LEU A 4 -4.78 -57.96 -16.10
N ALA A 5 -4.08 -56.82 -16.22
CA ALA A 5 -3.37 -56.10 -17.29
C ALA A 5 -4.25 -55.34 -18.31
N SER A 6 -4.27 -54.01 -18.20
CA SER A 6 -4.42 -52.95 -19.25
C SER A 6 -4.25 -51.61 -18.51
N ILE A 7 -3.25 -50.74 -18.70
CA ILE A 7 -2.60 -50.11 -19.87
C ILE A 7 -3.57 -49.25 -20.70
N GLY A 8 -3.31 -47.94 -20.70
CA GLY A 8 -3.86 -46.89 -21.56
C GLY A 8 -3.31 -45.53 -21.09
N LEU A 9 -2.03 -45.25 -21.33
CA LEU A 9 -1.48 -44.49 -22.47
C LEU A 9 -1.96 -43.03 -22.52
N ILE A 10 -1.13 -42.17 -21.93
CA ILE A 10 -1.06 -40.72 -22.13
C ILE A 10 -0.28 -40.48 -23.43
N LEU A 11 -0.81 -39.72 -24.38
CA LEU A 11 -0.09 -38.69 -25.19
C LEU A 11 -0.98 -38.12 -26.32
N LEU A 12 -0.88 -36.78 -26.49
CA LEU A 12 -1.05 -35.96 -27.72
C LEU A 12 -2.45 -35.82 -28.35
N LEU A 13 -2.97 -34.59 -28.43
CA LEU A 13 -2.61 -33.58 -29.44
C LEU A 13 -3.36 -32.26 -29.21
N ALA A 14 -2.61 -31.16 -29.26
CA ALA A 14 -3.14 -29.81 -29.42
C ALA A 14 -3.70 -29.64 -30.85
N LEU A 15 -4.89 -29.05 -30.97
CA LEU A 15 -5.38 -28.49 -32.23
C LEU A 15 -6.10 -27.18 -31.90
N SER A 16 -5.35 -26.11 -32.13
CA SER A 16 -5.81 -24.75 -32.33
C SER A 16 -6.75 -24.69 -33.54
N ILE A 17 -7.99 -24.23 -33.34
CA ILE A 17 -8.84 -23.73 -34.42
C ILE A 17 -8.80 -22.21 -34.35
N VAL A 18 -8.02 -21.65 -35.28
CA VAL A 18 -8.12 -20.26 -35.71
C VAL A 18 -9.39 -20.15 -36.55
N ALA A 19 -10.37 -19.40 -36.07
CA ALA A 19 -11.48 -18.94 -36.90
C ALA A 19 -11.24 -17.46 -37.23
N SER A 20 -10.57 -17.23 -38.36
CA SER A 20 -10.56 -15.94 -39.05
C SER A 20 -11.96 -15.67 -39.58
N GLY A 21 -12.66 -14.70 -38.97
CA GLY A 21 -13.88 -14.11 -39.52
C GLY A 21 -13.55 -12.77 -40.19
N CYS A 22 -13.58 -12.75 -41.52
CA CYS A 22 -13.36 -11.56 -42.33
C CYS A 22 -14.38 -10.45 -42.03
N ILE A 23 -13.86 -9.23 -41.93
CA ILE A 23 -14.59 -7.96 -41.88
C ILE A 23 -15.17 -7.71 -43.28
N SER A 24 -16.49 -7.58 -43.40
CA SER A 24 -17.12 -6.90 -44.54
C SER A 24 -17.54 -5.49 -44.11
N SER A 25 -17.04 -4.51 -44.85
CA SER A 25 -17.45 -3.12 -44.80
C SER A 25 -18.81 -2.94 -45.43
N ASN A 26 -19.76 -2.34 -44.72
CA ASN A 26 -20.81 -1.53 -45.32
C ASN A 26 -21.25 -0.45 -44.34
N GLY A 27 -21.11 0.80 -44.77
CA GLY A 27 -21.62 1.97 -44.06
C GLY A 27 -23.13 2.10 -44.19
N GLY A 28 -23.76 2.62 -43.14
CA GLY A 28 -25.18 2.97 -43.07
C GLY A 28 -25.56 3.28 -41.63
N GLU A 29 -25.96 4.53 -41.37
CA GLU A 29 -26.31 5.07 -40.07
C GLU A 29 -27.59 4.47 -39.44
N THR A 30 -27.66 4.64 -38.11
CA THR A 30 -28.83 4.67 -37.21
C THR A 30 -29.43 3.35 -36.70
N GLY A 31 -29.30 3.17 -35.37
CA GLY A 31 -30.27 2.44 -34.53
C GLY A 31 -29.74 1.22 -33.79
N THR A 32 -29.01 1.39 -32.68
CA THR A 32 -28.86 0.32 -31.68
C THR A 32 -29.76 0.58 -30.48
N THR A 33 -31.03 0.19 -30.61
CA THR A 33 -31.83 -0.21 -29.46
C THR A 33 -31.35 -1.59 -28.98
N GLY A 34 -30.77 -1.68 -27.77
CA GLY A 34 -31.09 -2.81 -26.89
C GLY A 34 -30.01 -3.81 -26.44
N GLU A 35 -28.71 -3.51 -26.46
CA GLU A 35 -27.72 -4.33 -25.73
C GLU A 35 -27.06 -3.52 -24.61
N GLY A 36 -27.13 -4.02 -23.38
CA GLY A 36 -26.58 -3.34 -22.21
C GLY A 36 -25.06 -3.35 -22.19
N ILE A 37 -24.46 -2.27 -21.68
CA ILE A 37 -23.01 -2.10 -21.60
C ILE A 37 -22.45 -2.89 -20.41
N THR A 38 -21.35 -3.60 -20.64
CA THR A 38 -20.52 -4.18 -19.57
C THR A 38 -19.21 -3.44 -19.49
N LEU A 39 -18.97 -2.70 -18.39
CA LEU A 39 -17.69 -2.03 -18.18
C LEU A 39 -16.63 -3.00 -17.69
N VAL A 40 -15.45 -2.95 -18.31
CA VAL A 40 -14.27 -3.72 -17.89
C VAL A 40 -13.35 -2.83 -17.05
N ILE A 41 -13.24 -3.16 -15.76
CA ILE A 41 -12.51 -2.36 -14.77
C ILE A 41 -11.30 -3.14 -14.28
N ILE A 42 -10.09 -2.64 -14.54
CA ILE A 42 -8.87 -3.20 -13.95
C ILE A 42 -8.66 -2.56 -12.57
N THR A 43 -8.45 -3.37 -11.53
CA THR A 43 -8.41 -2.85 -10.16
C THR A 43 -7.48 -3.61 -9.21
N ARG A 44 -7.00 -2.90 -8.18
CA ARG A 44 -6.29 -3.50 -7.03
C ARG A 44 -7.19 -3.72 -5.80
N HIS A 45 -8.41 -3.19 -5.80
CA HIS A 45 -9.35 -3.31 -4.69
C HIS A 45 -9.70 -4.78 -4.43
N ASP A 46 -10.01 -5.12 -3.18
CA ASP A 46 -10.43 -6.46 -2.81
C ASP A 46 -11.88 -6.75 -3.25
N ALA A 47 -12.27 -8.03 -3.12
CA ALA A 47 -13.56 -8.50 -3.60
C ALA A 47 -14.75 -7.87 -2.88
N THR A 48 -14.58 -7.40 -1.63
CA THR A 48 -15.63 -6.73 -0.86
C THR A 48 -16.02 -5.41 -1.49
N ILE A 49 -15.02 -4.58 -1.84
CA ILE A 49 -15.23 -3.31 -2.55
C ILE A 49 -15.90 -3.58 -3.90
N GLN A 50 -15.36 -4.51 -4.68
CA GLN A 50 -15.91 -4.87 -5.99
C GLN A 50 -17.37 -5.32 -5.92
N TYR A 51 -17.71 -6.16 -4.93
CA TYR A 51 -19.06 -6.63 -4.70
C TYR A 51 -20.01 -5.50 -4.33
N MET A 52 -19.67 -4.67 -3.33
CA MET A 52 -20.53 -3.57 -2.88
C MET A 52 -20.74 -2.52 -3.97
N VAL A 53 -19.70 -2.21 -4.75
CA VAL A 53 -19.78 -1.31 -5.91
C VAL A 53 -20.70 -1.87 -6.96
N LYS A 54 -20.56 -3.15 -7.33
CA LYS A 54 -21.43 -3.78 -8.32
C LYS A 54 -22.90 -3.73 -7.91
N GLN A 55 -23.19 -4.00 -6.63
CA GLN A 55 -24.54 -3.94 -6.10
C GLN A 55 -25.11 -2.52 -6.12
N ALA A 56 -24.32 -1.52 -5.69
CA ALA A 56 -24.78 -0.15 -5.58
C ALA A 56 -24.87 0.54 -6.96
N PHE A 57 -23.82 0.46 -7.76
CA PHE A 57 -23.75 1.15 -9.05
C PHE A 57 -24.83 0.68 -10.02
N LEU A 58 -25.04 -0.63 -10.18
CA LEU A 58 -26.02 -1.15 -11.14
C LEU A 58 -27.48 -0.82 -10.75
N GLN A 59 -27.73 -0.35 -9.51
CA GLN A 59 -29.03 0.15 -9.07
C GLN A 59 -29.17 1.67 -9.20
N SER A 60 -28.06 2.38 -9.43
CA SER A 60 -28.03 3.84 -9.58
C SER A 60 -28.78 4.31 -10.82
N ASP A 61 -29.22 5.56 -10.80
CA ASP A 61 -29.83 6.19 -11.96
C ASP A 61 -28.79 6.45 -13.07
N ILE A 62 -27.51 6.66 -12.70
CA ILE A 62 -26.39 6.79 -13.64
C ILE A 62 -26.23 5.50 -14.47
N ALA A 63 -26.22 4.32 -13.84
CA ALA A 63 -26.10 3.08 -14.59
C ALA A 63 -27.28 2.86 -15.56
N LYS A 64 -28.51 3.26 -15.17
CA LYS A 64 -29.69 3.18 -16.04
C LYS A 64 -29.61 4.17 -17.20
N GLU A 65 -29.23 5.42 -16.94
CA GLU A 65 -29.09 6.49 -17.92
C GLU A 65 -28.09 6.12 -19.03
N TYR A 66 -26.96 5.52 -18.64
CA TYR A 66 -25.90 5.13 -19.57
C TYR A 66 -26.01 3.67 -20.03
N HIS A 67 -27.14 3.00 -19.76
CA HIS A 67 -27.41 1.61 -20.14
C HIS A 67 -26.33 0.60 -19.69
N ILE A 68 -25.68 0.84 -18.55
CA ILE A 68 -24.66 -0.05 -17.98
C ILE A 68 -25.34 -1.14 -17.17
N THR A 69 -25.26 -2.37 -17.65
CA THR A 69 -25.95 -3.52 -17.07
C THR A 69 -25.04 -4.45 -16.31
N ASP A 70 -23.72 -4.37 -16.51
CA ASP A 70 -22.76 -5.18 -15.77
C ASP A 70 -21.41 -4.49 -15.54
N LEU A 71 -20.71 -4.92 -14.49
CA LEU A 71 -19.32 -4.57 -14.21
C LEU A 71 -18.46 -5.83 -14.15
N LYS A 72 -17.39 -5.87 -14.95
CA LYS A 72 -16.39 -6.91 -14.95
C LYS A 72 -15.08 -6.39 -14.34
N PHE A 73 -14.84 -6.74 -13.09
CA PHE A 73 -13.59 -6.42 -12.41
C PHE A 73 -12.48 -7.42 -12.78
N ILE A 74 -11.29 -6.89 -13.07
CA ILE A 74 -10.08 -7.66 -13.37
C ILE A 74 -9.02 -7.29 -12.34
N LYS A 75 -8.81 -8.18 -11.37
CA LYS A 75 -7.75 -8.03 -10.36
C LYS A 75 -6.50 -8.79 -10.79
N VAL A 76 -5.50 -8.05 -11.25
CA VAL A 76 -4.22 -8.61 -11.75
C VAL A 76 -3.02 -7.79 -11.24
N PRO A 77 -1.81 -8.39 -11.19
CA PRO A 77 -0.58 -7.65 -10.93
C PRO A 77 -0.39 -6.48 -11.90
N GLU A 78 0.24 -5.41 -11.45
CA GLU A 78 0.47 -4.15 -12.21
C GLU A 78 1.13 -4.40 -13.56
N SER A 79 2.08 -5.33 -13.62
CA SER A 79 2.80 -5.70 -14.85
C SER A 79 1.89 -6.20 -15.98
N LEU A 80 0.67 -6.66 -15.67
CA LEU A 80 -0.30 -7.12 -16.67
C LEU A 80 -1.27 -6.03 -17.12
N TRP A 81 -1.36 -4.89 -16.43
CA TRP A 81 -2.32 -3.81 -16.76
C TRP A 81 -2.18 -3.34 -18.22
N PRO A 82 -0.98 -3.04 -18.76
CA PRO A 82 -0.82 -2.64 -20.16
C PRO A 82 -1.49 -3.58 -21.17
N SER A 83 -1.42 -4.90 -20.94
CA SER A 83 -2.03 -5.89 -21.85
C SER A 83 -3.56 -5.81 -21.85
N TYR A 84 -4.17 -5.58 -20.68
CA TYR A 84 -5.63 -5.43 -20.58
C TYR A 84 -6.10 -4.09 -21.13
N ILE A 85 -5.34 -3.02 -20.92
CA ILE A 85 -5.61 -1.69 -21.51
C ILE A 85 -5.59 -1.79 -23.04
N GLN A 86 -4.57 -2.43 -23.62
CA GLN A 86 -4.49 -2.68 -25.07
C GLN A 86 -5.65 -3.52 -25.61
N LYS A 87 -6.24 -4.40 -24.79
CA LYS A 87 -7.41 -5.22 -25.13
C LYS A 87 -8.74 -4.49 -24.93
N GLY A 88 -8.72 -3.21 -24.56
CA GLY A 88 -9.92 -2.38 -24.43
C GLY A 88 -10.57 -2.41 -23.06
N ALA A 89 -9.80 -2.53 -21.98
CA ALA A 89 -10.35 -2.21 -20.65
C ALA A 89 -10.74 -0.74 -20.55
N ASP A 90 -11.81 -0.44 -19.81
CA ASP A 90 -12.43 0.89 -19.79
C ASP A 90 -11.89 1.80 -18.67
N VAL A 91 -11.79 1.26 -17.45
CA VAL A 91 -11.44 2.03 -16.24
C VAL A 91 -10.31 1.35 -15.48
N GLY A 92 -9.34 2.15 -15.03
CA GLY A 92 -8.33 1.75 -14.07
C GLY A 92 -8.71 2.30 -12.70
N TRP A 93 -8.73 1.45 -11.66
CA TRP A 93 -9.20 1.88 -10.34
C TRP A 93 -8.43 1.24 -9.17
N GLY A 94 -7.77 2.08 -8.38
CA GLY A 94 -7.01 1.68 -7.20
C GLY A 94 -5.65 1.07 -7.55
N GLY A 95 -4.66 1.32 -6.69
CA GLY A 95 -3.26 0.92 -6.91
C GLY A 95 -2.23 1.99 -6.60
N GLY A 96 -2.68 3.15 -6.10
CA GLY A 96 -1.83 4.28 -5.72
C GLY A 96 -1.37 5.16 -6.90
N PRO A 97 -0.97 6.43 -6.63
CA PRO A 97 -0.62 7.42 -7.68
C PRO A 97 0.49 6.96 -8.61
N THR A 98 1.47 6.27 -8.04
CA THR A 98 2.66 5.74 -8.71
C THR A 98 2.33 4.92 -9.96
N LEU A 99 1.44 3.93 -9.83
CA LEU A 99 1.01 3.08 -10.94
C LEU A 99 0.36 3.92 -12.05
N PHE A 100 -0.51 4.84 -11.66
CA PHE A 100 -1.25 5.67 -12.62
C PHE A 100 -0.36 6.70 -13.31
N ASP A 101 0.66 7.19 -12.62
CA ASP A 101 1.67 8.07 -13.19
C ASP A 101 2.56 7.37 -14.23
N ASP A 102 2.88 6.11 -14.00
CA ASP A 102 3.58 5.29 -14.99
C ASP A 102 2.69 4.98 -16.20
N LEU A 103 1.41 4.66 -15.97
CA LEU A 103 0.43 4.50 -17.05
C LEU A 103 0.26 5.80 -17.85
N TYR A 104 0.24 6.96 -17.19
CA TYR A 104 0.19 8.26 -17.84
C TYR A 104 1.43 8.49 -18.73
N LYS A 105 2.64 8.32 -18.18
CA LYS A 105 3.90 8.48 -18.93
C LYS A 105 4.01 7.50 -20.10
N ALA A 106 3.55 6.27 -19.92
CA ALA A 106 3.52 5.24 -20.96
C ALA A 106 2.34 5.39 -21.93
N ASN A 107 1.56 6.48 -21.83
CA ASN A 107 0.45 6.81 -22.71
C ASN A 107 -0.60 5.69 -22.75
N TYR A 108 -1.00 5.20 -21.57
CA TYR A 108 -2.05 4.21 -21.33
C TYR A 108 -3.31 4.79 -20.67
N LEU A 109 -3.29 6.08 -20.30
CA LEU A 109 -4.47 6.79 -19.81
C LEU A 109 -5.02 7.71 -20.91
N ALA A 110 -6.34 7.87 -20.94
CA ALA A 110 -7.00 8.90 -21.73
C ALA A 110 -7.41 10.07 -20.82
N PRO A 111 -7.46 11.31 -21.34
CA PRO A 111 -7.92 12.43 -20.54
C PRO A 111 -9.40 12.27 -20.17
N ILE A 112 -9.74 12.67 -18.95
CA ILE A 112 -11.12 12.85 -18.49
C ILE A 112 -11.65 14.14 -19.11
N THR A 113 -12.75 14.03 -19.83
CA THR A 113 -13.39 15.11 -20.60
C THR A 113 -14.81 15.42 -20.15
N ASP A 114 -15.40 14.59 -19.29
CA ASP A 114 -16.75 14.83 -18.77
C ASP A 114 -16.75 16.02 -17.79
N GLU A 115 -17.44 17.09 -18.18
CA GLU A 115 -17.60 18.31 -17.38
C GLU A 115 -18.22 18.05 -16.00
N LYS A 116 -19.10 17.05 -15.85
CA LYS A 116 -19.66 16.68 -14.55
C LYS A 116 -18.56 16.24 -13.58
N ILE A 117 -17.52 15.55 -14.08
CA ILE A 117 -16.36 15.16 -13.29
C ILE A 117 -15.44 16.34 -13.04
N LEU A 118 -15.09 17.09 -14.09
CA LEU A 118 -14.13 18.20 -13.99
C LEU A 118 -14.62 19.29 -13.03
N ASN A 119 -15.93 19.53 -12.97
CA ASN A 119 -16.55 20.49 -12.05
C ASN A 119 -16.52 20.05 -10.57
N LEU A 120 -16.14 18.81 -10.25
CA LEU A 120 -15.92 18.38 -8.86
C LEU A 120 -14.56 18.85 -8.33
N LEU A 121 -13.61 19.21 -9.21
CA LEU A 121 -12.24 19.54 -8.84
C LEU A 121 -12.15 20.94 -8.24
N GLY A 122 -11.39 21.06 -7.15
CA GLY A 122 -11.29 22.28 -6.35
C GLY A 122 -12.46 22.45 -5.37
N ASN A 123 -13.65 21.94 -5.69
CA ASN A 123 -14.78 21.82 -4.77
C ASN A 123 -15.81 20.81 -5.31
N PRO A 124 -16.15 19.72 -4.62
CA PRO A 124 -15.67 19.35 -3.28
C PRO A 124 -14.37 18.55 -3.25
N ILE A 125 -13.83 18.12 -4.40
CA ILE A 125 -12.64 17.28 -4.47
C ILE A 125 -11.39 18.18 -4.51
N PRO A 126 -10.53 18.14 -3.47
CA PRO A 126 -9.29 18.91 -3.51
C PRO A 126 -8.36 18.36 -4.60
N THR A 127 -7.60 19.24 -5.25
CA THR A 127 -6.60 18.84 -6.25
C THR A 127 -5.24 18.52 -5.64
N GLU A 128 -5.02 18.93 -4.40
CA GLU A 128 -3.84 18.68 -3.59
C GLU A 128 -4.26 18.55 -2.12
N LEU A 129 -3.62 17.67 -1.37
CA LEU A 129 -3.84 17.50 0.06
C LEU A 129 -2.51 17.18 0.76
N ALA A 130 -2.18 17.91 1.83
CA ALA A 130 -0.93 17.73 2.58
C ALA A 130 0.34 17.69 1.69
N GLY A 131 0.40 18.54 0.65
CA GLY A 131 1.52 18.61 -0.31
C GLY A 131 1.54 17.51 -1.37
N MET A 132 0.55 16.60 -1.35
CA MET A 132 0.44 15.50 -2.32
C MET A 132 -0.62 15.80 -3.38
N PRO A 133 -0.34 15.58 -4.67
CA PRO A 133 -1.32 15.76 -5.74
C PRO A 133 -2.44 14.73 -5.60
N MET A 134 -3.69 15.18 -5.64
CA MET A 134 -4.89 14.33 -5.67
C MET A 134 -5.39 14.09 -7.10
N ILE A 135 -4.73 14.70 -8.09
CA ILE A 135 -5.00 14.54 -9.51
C ILE A 135 -3.69 14.54 -10.30
N ARG A 136 -3.72 14.01 -11.53
CA ARG A 136 -2.68 14.26 -12.54
C ARG A 136 -3.22 15.10 -13.68
N LYS A 137 -2.47 16.15 -14.03
CA LYS A 137 -2.69 16.99 -15.22
C LYS A 137 -1.48 16.94 -16.16
N ASP A 138 -1.71 17.17 -17.44
CA ASP A 138 -0.65 17.51 -18.40
C ASP A 138 -0.39 19.04 -18.43
N ASP A 139 0.58 19.47 -19.24
CA ASP A 139 0.94 20.89 -19.41
C ASP A 139 -0.19 21.75 -20.01
N ASN A 140 -1.16 21.12 -20.68
CA ASN A 140 -2.34 21.79 -21.23
C ASN A 140 -3.51 21.83 -20.24
N GLY A 141 -3.36 21.25 -19.04
CA GLY A 141 -4.37 21.21 -18.00
C GLY A 141 -5.35 20.02 -18.09
N ASN A 142 -5.17 19.10 -19.03
CA ASN A 142 -6.04 17.92 -19.17
C ASN A 142 -5.81 16.96 -18.00
N VAL A 143 -6.90 16.49 -17.39
CA VAL A 143 -6.86 15.60 -16.21
C VAL A 143 -6.82 14.13 -16.65
N TYR A 144 -5.90 13.33 -16.10
CA TYR A 144 -5.72 11.92 -16.49
C TYR A 144 -6.12 10.92 -15.41
N TRP A 145 -5.97 11.28 -14.14
CA TRP A 145 -6.50 10.50 -13.03
C TRP A 145 -6.91 11.42 -11.88
N ILE A 146 -7.86 10.96 -11.08
CA ILE A 146 -8.38 11.66 -9.89
C ILE A 146 -8.37 10.67 -8.72
N ALA A 147 -7.96 11.12 -7.54
CA ALA A 147 -8.08 10.34 -6.31
C ALA A 147 -9.54 9.97 -6.06
N ALA A 148 -9.83 8.70 -5.75
CA ALA A 148 -11.16 8.20 -5.42
C ALA A 148 -11.34 7.94 -3.91
N ALA A 149 -10.25 7.80 -3.17
CA ALA A 149 -10.20 7.65 -1.73
C ALA A 149 -8.88 8.23 -1.21
N LEU A 150 -8.81 8.52 0.09
CA LEU A 150 -7.59 8.93 0.76
C LEU A 150 -6.97 7.74 1.51
N SER A 151 -5.65 7.79 1.71
CA SER A 151 -4.90 6.81 2.50
C SER A 151 -3.75 7.49 3.23
N SER A 152 -3.62 7.22 4.53
CA SER A 152 -2.45 7.60 5.32
C SER A 152 -1.67 6.38 5.81
N PHE A 153 -0.41 6.59 6.16
CA PHE A 153 0.53 5.51 6.53
C PHE A 153 1.10 5.76 7.92
N GLY A 154 1.06 4.76 8.79
CA GLY A 154 1.44 4.96 10.18
C GLY A 154 1.44 3.67 10.96
N PHE A 155 0.94 3.72 12.19
CA PHE A 155 0.88 2.56 13.07
C PHE A 155 -0.41 2.50 13.87
N THR A 156 -0.84 1.28 14.16
CA THR A 156 -1.93 1.02 15.11
C THR A 156 -1.32 0.67 16.44
N VAL A 157 -1.85 1.24 17.51
CA VAL A 157 -1.42 1.06 18.88
C VAL A 157 -2.53 0.42 19.70
N ASN A 158 -2.20 -0.52 20.58
CA ASN A 158 -3.08 -1.07 21.61
C ASN A 158 -2.74 -0.43 22.97
N LYS A 159 -3.62 0.45 23.47
CA LYS A 159 -3.40 1.22 24.71
C LYS A 159 -3.15 0.35 25.93
N LYS A 160 -3.86 -0.78 26.06
CA LYS A 160 -3.65 -1.71 27.20
C LYS A 160 -2.29 -2.36 27.17
N GLN A 161 -1.78 -2.68 25.98
CA GLN A 161 -0.43 -3.23 25.86
C GLN A 161 0.63 -2.15 26.13
N LEU A 162 0.43 -0.89 25.71
CA LEU A 162 1.32 0.20 26.12
C LEU A 162 1.42 0.31 27.64
N GLU A 163 0.27 0.33 28.34
CA GLU A 163 0.23 0.37 29.81
C GLU A 163 0.93 -0.83 30.43
N LYS A 164 0.64 -2.05 29.95
CA LYS A 164 1.23 -3.29 30.45
C LYS A 164 2.76 -3.30 30.32
N TRP A 165 3.29 -2.75 29.23
CA TRP A 165 4.71 -2.72 28.93
C TRP A 165 5.40 -1.41 29.35
N ASN A 166 4.67 -0.52 30.03
CA ASN A 166 5.15 0.80 30.46
C ASN A 166 5.75 1.64 29.31
N LEU A 167 5.10 1.58 28.15
CA LEU A 167 5.46 2.35 26.95
C LEU A 167 4.61 3.62 26.87
N LYS A 168 5.21 4.71 26.41
CA LYS A 168 4.49 5.94 26.09
C LYS A 168 3.77 5.78 24.74
N MET A 169 2.72 6.58 24.54
CA MET A 169 2.06 6.68 23.24
C MET A 169 3.07 7.23 22.21
N PRO A 170 3.39 6.48 21.14
CA PRO A 170 4.25 6.99 20.09
C PRO A 170 3.49 7.97 19.19
N GLU A 171 4.14 9.06 18.77
CA GLU A 171 3.60 10.06 17.84
C GLU A 171 4.41 10.16 16.53
N LYS A 172 5.64 9.65 16.54
CA LYS A 172 6.63 9.73 15.44
C LYS A 172 7.33 8.39 15.22
N TRP A 173 8.03 8.23 14.10
CA TRP A 173 8.80 7.00 13.82
C TRP A 173 9.98 6.81 14.77
N GLU A 174 10.61 7.89 15.22
CA GLU A 174 11.74 7.83 16.17
C GLU A 174 11.30 7.31 17.54
N ASP A 175 10.04 7.54 17.95
CA ASP A 175 9.52 7.06 19.23
C ASP A 175 9.56 5.53 19.28
N VAL A 176 9.14 4.86 18.20
CA VAL A 176 9.14 3.40 18.08
C VAL A 176 10.52 2.83 17.73
N ALA A 177 11.45 3.68 17.26
CA ALA A 177 12.87 3.36 17.09
C ALA A 177 13.69 3.52 18.38
N SER A 178 13.11 4.05 19.46
CA SER A 178 13.82 4.33 20.71
C SER A 178 14.18 3.07 21.50
N GLU A 179 15.10 3.25 22.45
CA GLU A 179 15.52 2.22 23.41
C GLU A 179 14.43 1.82 24.42
N ASP A 180 13.33 2.57 24.52
CA ASP A 180 12.19 2.17 25.33
C ASP A 180 11.42 1.00 24.71
N TRP A 181 11.49 0.86 23.39
CA TRP A 181 10.88 -0.23 22.64
C TRP A 181 11.77 -1.48 22.50
N ALA A 182 13.00 -1.45 23.04
CA ALA A 182 13.93 -2.58 23.06
C ALA A 182 13.52 -3.64 24.11
N LEU A 183 12.36 -4.25 23.90
CA LEU A 183 11.70 -5.20 24.80
C LEU A 183 11.84 -6.64 24.30
N ASN A 184 11.90 -7.60 25.23
CA ASN A 184 11.90 -9.02 24.90
C ASN A 184 10.77 -9.75 25.66
N PRO A 185 9.76 -10.32 24.98
CA PRO A 185 9.56 -10.33 23.53
C PRO A 185 9.27 -8.94 22.91
N PRO A 186 9.58 -8.73 21.61
CA PRO A 186 9.26 -7.49 20.89
C PRO A 186 7.79 -7.10 21.02
N GLN A 187 7.54 -5.80 21.18
CA GLN A 187 6.18 -5.25 21.28
C GLN A 187 5.78 -4.35 20.11
N TYR A 188 6.66 -4.20 19.11
CA TYR A 188 6.32 -3.61 17.83
C TYR A 188 6.18 -4.68 16.74
N GLY A 189 5.46 -4.38 15.65
CA GLY A 189 5.26 -5.29 14.53
C GLY A 189 5.47 -4.63 13.17
N ILE A 190 6.19 -5.32 12.30
CA ILE A 190 6.39 -4.93 10.89
C ILE A 190 6.12 -6.10 9.95
N ALA A 191 5.92 -5.83 8.66
CA ALA A 191 5.79 -6.86 7.63
C ALA A 191 6.95 -6.86 6.65
N ASP A 192 7.26 -8.05 6.09
CA ASP A 192 8.22 -8.22 5.00
C ASP A 192 7.78 -7.38 3.78
N PRO A 193 8.59 -6.42 3.31
CA PRO A 193 8.20 -5.56 2.19
C PRO A 193 8.08 -6.29 0.86
N THR A 194 8.70 -7.47 0.71
CA THR A 194 8.49 -8.32 -0.49
C THR A 194 7.09 -8.94 -0.55
N ARG A 195 6.32 -8.87 0.55
CA ARG A 195 4.97 -9.43 0.67
C ARG A 195 3.92 -8.40 1.08
N SER A 196 4.32 -7.19 1.45
CA SER A 196 3.41 -6.10 1.82
C SER A 196 3.72 -4.80 1.09
N THR A 197 2.76 -4.34 0.29
CA THR A 197 2.82 -3.05 -0.40
C THR A 197 2.70 -1.86 0.54
N SER A 198 1.86 -1.96 1.59
CA SER A 198 1.69 -0.85 2.54
C SER A 198 2.91 -0.66 3.45
N ASN A 199 3.54 -1.75 3.91
CA ASN A 199 4.80 -1.63 4.65
C ASN A 199 5.95 -1.17 3.75
N THR A 200 6.01 -1.63 2.49
CA THR A 200 6.95 -1.06 1.50
C THR A 200 6.79 0.46 1.40
N ARG A 201 5.56 0.97 1.31
CA ARG A 201 5.30 2.41 1.26
C ARG A 201 5.73 3.12 2.56
N ILE A 202 5.44 2.55 3.73
CA ILE A 202 5.93 3.09 5.02
C ILE A 202 7.45 3.24 5.02
N TYR A 203 8.18 2.22 4.53
CA TYR A 203 9.65 2.29 4.46
C TYR A 203 10.15 3.37 3.49
N GLN A 204 9.49 3.54 2.34
CA GLN A 204 9.79 4.63 1.41
C GLN A 204 9.52 6.01 2.04
N ILE A 205 8.44 6.15 2.81
CA ILE A 205 8.10 7.39 3.52
C ILE A 205 9.20 7.72 4.53
N ILE A 206 9.64 6.76 5.34
CA ILE A 206 10.73 6.96 6.31
C ILE A 206 12.02 7.40 5.59
N LEU A 207 12.39 6.76 4.49
CA LEU A 207 13.58 7.15 3.71
C LEU A 207 13.50 8.56 3.12
N GLN A 208 12.30 9.04 2.76
CA GLN A 208 12.14 10.40 2.25
C GLN A 208 12.01 11.45 3.35
N ALA A 209 11.41 11.10 4.50
CA ALA A 209 11.30 11.97 5.66
C ALA A 209 12.68 12.28 6.27
N PHE A 210 13.54 11.27 6.39
CA PHE A 210 14.82 11.38 7.11
C PHE A 210 16.04 11.45 6.18
N GLY A 211 15.84 11.25 4.88
CA GLY A 211 16.95 11.01 3.95
C GLY A 211 17.43 9.54 4.00
N TRP A 212 18.24 9.17 3.01
CA TRP A 212 18.58 7.76 2.77
C TRP A 212 19.29 7.11 3.95
N ASP A 213 20.39 7.71 4.40
CA ASP A 213 21.24 7.11 5.44
C ASP A 213 20.52 7.08 6.81
N GLU A 214 19.96 8.21 7.26
CA GLU A 214 19.26 8.27 8.55
C GLU A 214 17.97 7.45 8.53
N GLY A 215 17.24 7.43 7.42
CA GLY A 215 16.05 6.59 7.26
C GLY A 215 16.37 5.09 7.41
N TRP A 216 17.50 4.61 6.86
CA TRP A 216 17.95 3.23 7.08
C TRP A 216 18.35 2.96 8.53
N ARG A 217 18.92 3.94 9.24
CA ARG A 217 19.25 3.81 10.68
C ARG A 217 17.98 3.69 11.53
N ILE A 218 16.99 4.54 11.28
CA ILE A 218 15.68 4.49 11.93
C ILE A 218 14.99 3.16 11.64
N MET A 219 14.94 2.73 10.37
CA MET A 219 14.34 1.43 10.02
C MET A 219 15.06 0.25 10.65
N THR A 220 16.40 0.32 10.81
CA THR A 220 17.16 -0.71 11.51
C THR A 220 16.73 -0.83 12.96
N LEU A 221 16.54 0.29 13.67
CA LEU A 221 16.06 0.29 15.05
C LEU A 221 14.61 -0.15 15.17
N ILE A 222 13.73 0.31 14.28
CA ILE A 222 12.34 -0.17 14.23
C ILE A 222 12.32 -1.68 14.04
N ALA A 223 13.07 -2.21 13.07
CA ALA A 223 13.15 -3.66 12.85
C ALA A 223 13.74 -4.40 14.06
N ALA A 224 14.73 -3.83 14.73
CA ALA A 224 15.29 -4.38 15.95
C ALA A 224 14.28 -4.42 17.10
N ASN A 225 13.34 -3.48 17.16
CA ASN A 225 12.26 -3.43 18.15
C ASN A 225 11.03 -4.28 17.75
N SER A 226 11.07 -4.93 16.59
CA SER A 226 9.89 -5.53 15.96
C SER A 226 9.91 -7.04 15.90
N LYS A 227 8.72 -7.65 16.00
CA LYS A 227 8.43 -8.94 15.40
C LYS A 227 8.07 -8.77 13.92
N VAL A 228 8.61 -9.63 13.06
CA VAL A 228 8.30 -9.62 11.62
C VAL A 228 7.14 -10.56 11.31
N TYR A 229 6.15 -10.04 10.58
CA TYR A 229 4.97 -10.76 10.10
C TYR A 229 5.02 -10.93 8.57
N MET A 230 4.24 -11.90 8.07
CA MET A 230 4.22 -12.23 6.65
C MET A 230 3.54 -11.15 5.79
N ALA A 231 2.57 -10.43 6.34
CA ALA A 231 1.77 -9.43 5.64
C ALA A 231 1.16 -8.44 6.65
N SER A 232 0.64 -7.32 6.16
CA SER A 232 0.16 -6.21 7.01
C SER A 232 -1.15 -6.48 7.74
N ASP A 233 -1.98 -7.38 7.22
CA ASP A 233 -3.18 -7.85 7.93
C ASP A 233 -2.80 -8.63 9.20
N ALA A 234 -1.76 -9.45 9.15
CA ALA A 234 -1.24 -10.15 10.33
C ALA A 234 -0.66 -9.17 11.39
N VAL A 235 -0.01 -8.08 10.97
CA VAL A 235 0.42 -7.01 11.90
C VAL A 235 -0.80 -6.38 12.57
N ARG A 236 -1.83 -6.00 11.81
CA ARG A 236 -3.10 -5.46 12.32
C ARG A 236 -3.72 -6.42 13.34
N ASP A 237 -3.85 -7.70 12.99
CA ASP A 237 -4.51 -8.70 13.84
C ASP A 237 -3.74 -8.94 15.14
N ALA A 238 -2.41 -8.90 15.11
CA ALA A 238 -1.58 -9.00 16.31
C ALA A 238 -1.82 -7.81 17.28
N VAL A 239 -1.99 -6.59 16.76
CA VAL A 239 -2.33 -5.41 17.60
C VAL A 239 -3.75 -5.54 18.15
N ILE A 240 -4.73 -5.94 17.32
CA ILE A 240 -6.13 -6.16 17.73
C ILE A 240 -6.21 -7.18 18.86
N ASN A 241 -5.51 -8.30 18.70
CA ASN A 241 -5.52 -9.41 19.67
C ASN A 241 -4.67 -9.13 20.92
N GLY A 242 -3.96 -8.00 20.97
CA GLY A 242 -3.09 -7.63 22.09
C GLY A 242 -1.85 -8.51 22.21
N GLU A 243 -1.37 -9.08 21.11
CA GLU A 243 -0.10 -9.82 21.05
C GLU A 243 1.10 -8.87 21.12
N ILE A 244 0.97 -7.69 20.50
CA ILE A 244 1.97 -6.63 20.44
C ILE A 244 1.32 -5.28 20.80
N ALA A 245 2.13 -4.32 21.25
CA ALA A 245 1.67 -3.00 21.65
C ALA A 245 1.41 -2.05 20.49
N ALA A 246 2.19 -2.14 19.41
CA ALA A 246 1.94 -1.37 18.20
C ALA A 246 2.47 -2.06 16.95
N GLY A 247 2.10 -1.60 15.77
CA GLY A 247 2.69 -2.08 14.52
C GLY A 247 2.30 -1.28 13.29
N ASN A 248 3.13 -1.40 12.25
CA ASN A 248 2.96 -0.70 10.98
C ASN A 248 1.65 -1.07 10.29
N THR A 249 0.78 -0.07 10.07
CA THR A 249 -0.51 -0.24 9.40
C THR A 249 -0.83 0.95 8.50
N ILE A 250 -1.56 0.67 7.43
CA ILE A 250 -2.29 1.68 6.67
C ILE A 250 -3.59 2.03 7.40
N ASP A 251 -4.10 3.23 7.17
CA ASP A 251 -5.24 3.82 7.87
C ASP A 251 -6.48 2.92 7.98
N PHE A 252 -6.94 2.32 6.90
CA PHE A 252 -8.15 1.47 6.92
C PHE A 252 -7.97 0.21 7.77
N TYR A 253 -6.75 -0.31 7.91
CA TYR A 253 -6.45 -1.36 8.88
C TYR A 253 -6.48 -0.83 10.32
N GLY A 254 -5.97 0.38 10.55
CA GLY A 254 -6.07 1.05 11.84
C GLY A 254 -7.51 1.33 12.26
N TYR A 255 -8.34 1.85 11.36
CA TYR A 255 -9.77 2.09 11.62
C TYR A 255 -10.54 0.79 11.85
N THR A 256 -10.19 -0.27 11.11
CA THR A 256 -10.73 -1.62 11.38
C THR A 256 -10.33 -2.12 12.76
N ALA A 257 -9.08 -1.88 13.18
CA ALA A 257 -8.62 -2.25 14.51
C ALA A 257 -9.35 -1.48 15.62
N MET A 258 -9.52 -0.16 15.46
CA MET A 258 -10.29 0.69 16.39
C MET A 258 -11.75 0.23 16.53
N GLN A 259 -12.33 -0.27 15.45
CA GLN A 259 -13.69 -0.81 15.46
C GLN A 259 -13.77 -2.17 16.17
N GLN A 260 -12.82 -3.06 15.92
CA GLN A 260 -12.83 -4.41 16.49
C GLN A 260 -12.34 -4.46 17.94
N ASN A 261 -11.46 -3.54 18.33
CA ASN A 261 -10.95 -3.39 19.68
C ASN A 261 -10.89 -1.90 20.08
N PRO A 262 -11.69 -1.43 21.07
CA PRO A 262 -11.71 -0.03 21.50
C PRO A 262 -10.42 0.42 22.21
N ASP A 263 -9.55 -0.52 22.58
CA ASP A 263 -8.21 -0.21 23.08
C ASP A 263 -7.24 0.14 21.95
N CYS A 264 -7.60 -0.12 20.69
CA CYS A 264 -6.80 0.25 19.54
C CYS A 264 -7.00 1.72 19.16
N VAL A 265 -5.93 2.35 18.67
CA VAL A 265 -5.94 3.68 18.04
C VAL A 265 -4.97 3.69 16.88
N TYR A 266 -5.37 4.29 15.77
CA TYR A 266 -4.50 4.52 14.63
C TYR A 266 -3.82 5.88 14.76
N ILE A 267 -2.52 5.94 14.44
CA ILE A 267 -1.71 7.14 14.54
C ILE A 267 -1.00 7.37 13.20
N VAL A 268 -1.15 8.59 12.69
CA VAL A 268 -0.36 9.12 11.57
C VAL A 268 0.84 9.87 12.16
N PRO A 269 2.08 9.46 11.85
CA PRO A 269 3.28 10.12 12.35
C PRO A 269 3.36 11.59 11.96
N LYS A 270 3.47 12.48 12.96
CA LYS A 270 3.39 13.94 12.76
C LYS A 270 4.56 14.46 11.93
N GLY A 271 4.28 14.99 10.74
CA GLY A 271 5.31 15.55 9.86
C GLY A 271 6.23 14.50 9.23
N GLU A 272 5.89 13.21 9.33
CA GLU A 272 6.72 12.08 8.88
C GLU A 272 5.89 11.02 8.11
N SER A 273 4.70 11.41 7.67
CA SER A 273 3.80 10.58 6.86
C SER A 273 3.36 11.33 5.61
N ILE A 274 2.50 10.69 4.82
CA ILE A 274 1.86 11.28 3.64
C ILE A 274 0.36 10.97 3.69
N ILE A 275 -0.42 11.84 3.04
CA ILE A 275 -1.81 11.55 2.69
C ILE A 275 -1.86 11.37 1.17
N ASN A 276 -2.09 10.15 0.71
CA ASN A 276 -2.15 9.83 -0.71
C ASN A 276 -3.58 9.60 -1.18
N GLY A 277 -3.83 9.96 -2.44
CA GLY A 277 -5.03 9.59 -3.15
C GLY A 277 -4.91 8.21 -3.80
N ASP A 278 -5.91 7.35 -3.65
CA ASP A 278 -6.00 6.09 -4.42
C ASP A 278 -6.74 6.36 -5.74
N PRO A 279 -6.08 6.31 -6.91
CA PRO A 279 -6.63 6.90 -8.14
C PRO A 279 -7.76 6.11 -8.81
N ILE A 280 -8.54 6.81 -9.61
CA ILE A 280 -9.38 6.29 -10.69
C ILE A 280 -9.07 7.04 -11.99
N ALA A 281 -9.08 6.33 -13.13
CA ALA A 281 -8.75 6.91 -14.42
C ALA A 281 -9.51 6.26 -15.58
N LEU A 282 -9.73 7.04 -16.64
CA LEU A 282 -10.15 6.54 -17.94
C LEU A 282 -8.94 5.90 -18.63
N LEU A 283 -9.09 4.64 -19.06
CA LEU A 283 -8.02 3.93 -19.75
C LEU A 283 -8.01 4.27 -21.24
N LYS A 284 -6.81 4.27 -21.82
CA LYS A 284 -6.66 4.39 -23.27
C LYS A 284 -7.23 3.15 -23.95
N ASN A 285 -7.90 3.35 -25.09
CA ASN A 285 -8.62 2.31 -25.84
C ASN A 285 -9.87 1.75 -25.12
N ALA A 286 -10.38 2.44 -24.09
CA ALA A 286 -11.67 2.14 -23.49
C ALA A 286 -12.73 1.91 -24.59
N GLN A 287 -13.45 0.79 -24.51
CA GLN A 287 -14.47 0.43 -25.49
C GLN A 287 -15.74 1.28 -25.28
N HIS A 288 -15.97 1.73 -24.05
CA HIS A 288 -17.15 2.49 -23.66
C HIS A 288 -16.76 3.78 -22.91
N PRO A 289 -16.08 4.75 -23.55
CA PRO A 289 -15.48 5.90 -22.85
C PRO A 289 -16.51 6.80 -22.14
N GLU A 290 -17.69 7.00 -22.71
CA GLU A 290 -18.76 7.80 -22.07
C GLU A 290 -19.31 7.10 -20.83
N ALA A 291 -19.65 5.80 -20.94
CA ALA A 291 -20.11 4.99 -19.82
C ALA A 291 -19.03 4.83 -18.73
N ALA A 292 -17.76 4.72 -19.12
CA ALA A 292 -16.62 4.67 -18.20
C ALA A 292 -16.50 5.96 -17.38
N GLN A 293 -16.65 7.11 -18.02
CA GLN A 293 -16.68 8.40 -17.32
C GLN A 293 -17.93 8.53 -16.44
N ALA A 294 -19.10 8.03 -16.85
CA ALA A 294 -20.26 8.00 -15.98
C ALA A 294 -20.01 7.16 -14.70
N PHE A 295 -19.32 6.03 -14.82
CA PHE A 295 -18.88 5.26 -13.65
C PHE A 295 -17.87 6.01 -12.79
N ILE A 296 -16.89 6.71 -13.39
CA ILE A 296 -15.94 7.55 -12.64
C ILE A 296 -16.68 8.65 -11.87
N TYR A 297 -17.63 9.33 -12.51
CA TYR A 297 -18.47 10.35 -11.88
C TYR A 297 -19.24 9.78 -10.68
N TRP A 298 -19.84 8.60 -10.84
CA TRP A 298 -20.50 7.89 -9.74
C TRP A 298 -19.54 7.61 -8.59
N VAL A 299 -18.35 7.04 -8.87
CA VAL A 299 -17.33 6.74 -7.84
C VAL A 299 -16.95 7.99 -7.05
N LEU A 300 -16.81 9.14 -7.72
CA LEU A 300 -16.41 10.42 -7.11
C LEU A 300 -17.54 11.16 -6.38
N THR A 301 -18.79 10.70 -6.52
CA THR A 301 -19.99 11.28 -5.90
C THR A 301 -20.67 10.28 -4.96
N GLU A 302 -21.84 9.75 -5.31
CA GLU A 302 -22.61 8.84 -4.44
C GLU A 302 -21.90 7.51 -4.16
N GLY A 303 -21.01 7.08 -5.06
CA GLY A 303 -20.15 5.90 -4.87
C GLY A 303 -19.19 6.01 -3.69
N GLN A 304 -18.90 7.22 -3.20
CA GLN A 304 -18.10 7.44 -1.98
C GLN A 304 -18.74 6.79 -0.75
N ALA A 305 -20.06 6.52 -0.78
CA ALA A 305 -20.75 5.78 0.26
C ALA A 305 -20.12 4.41 0.52
N ILE A 306 -19.53 3.75 -0.48
CA ILE A 306 -18.92 2.43 -0.31
C ILE A 306 -17.79 2.47 0.73
N TRP A 307 -17.02 3.56 0.79
CA TRP A 307 -15.94 3.76 1.76
C TRP A 307 -16.44 3.80 3.21
N MET A 308 -17.71 4.18 3.41
CA MET A 308 -18.38 4.26 4.71
C MET A 308 -18.80 2.90 5.25
N SER A 309 -18.62 1.81 4.50
CA SER A 309 -18.88 0.46 5.00
C SER A 309 -17.98 0.14 6.20
N PRO A 310 -18.53 -0.38 7.32
CA PRO A 310 -17.76 -0.98 8.42
C PRO A 310 -16.77 -2.04 7.97
N ASP A 311 -17.06 -2.73 6.86
CA ASP A 311 -16.22 -3.82 6.35
C ASP A 311 -15.08 -3.28 5.43
N ILE A 312 -15.05 -1.97 5.12
CA ILE A 312 -14.05 -1.32 4.23
C ILE A 312 -13.23 -0.25 4.96
N ASN A 313 -13.89 0.65 5.71
CA ASN A 313 -13.25 1.70 6.53
C ASN A 313 -12.21 2.56 5.79
N ARG A 314 -12.52 3.08 4.60
CA ARG A 314 -11.62 3.98 3.86
C ARG A 314 -12.07 5.43 3.96
N LEU A 315 -11.12 6.36 3.87
CA LEU A 315 -11.43 7.78 3.86
C LEU A 315 -11.91 8.21 2.47
N PRO A 316 -13.05 8.92 2.36
CA PRO A 316 -13.49 9.46 1.08
C PRO A 316 -12.60 10.62 0.64
N ILE A 317 -12.48 10.84 -0.67
CA ILE A 317 -11.86 12.07 -1.21
C ILE A 317 -12.84 13.24 -1.19
N ASN A 318 -14.13 12.97 -1.43
CA ASN A 318 -15.18 13.96 -1.48
C ASN A 318 -15.88 14.01 -0.12
N PRO A 319 -15.67 15.07 0.70
CA PRO A 319 -16.23 15.15 2.05
C PRO A 319 -17.75 15.27 2.10
N GLN A 320 -18.40 15.71 1.02
CA GLN A 320 -19.85 15.93 1.00
C GLN A 320 -20.64 14.66 1.34
N ILE A 321 -20.04 13.48 1.11
CA ILE A 321 -20.64 12.21 1.47
C ILE A 321 -21.03 12.14 2.96
N PHE A 322 -20.27 12.77 3.86
CA PHE A 322 -20.58 12.76 5.30
C PHE A 322 -21.90 13.46 5.63
N ASP A 323 -22.34 14.41 4.81
CA ASP A 323 -23.57 15.18 5.01
C ASP A 323 -24.76 14.57 4.25
N MET A 324 -24.50 13.65 3.31
CA MET A 324 -25.54 12.92 2.59
C MET A 324 -26.27 11.92 3.50
N LYS A 325 -27.55 11.68 3.19
CA LYS A 325 -28.36 10.68 3.91
C LYS A 325 -28.12 9.26 3.40
N VAL A 326 -28.06 8.32 4.32
CA VAL A 326 -28.06 6.88 4.03
C VAL A 326 -29.45 6.49 3.52
N THR A 327 -29.56 6.11 2.25
CA THR A 327 -30.80 5.59 1.67
C THR A 327 -31.07 4.16 2.13
N ASP A 328 -32.29 3.64 1.93
CA ASP A 328 -32.61 2.24 2.24
C ASP A 328 -31.75 1.25 1.44
N VAL A 329 -31.34 1.62 0.21
CA VAL A 329 -30.46 0.82 -0.63
C VAL A 329 -29.08 0.73 0.01
N TYR A 330 -28.46 1.87 0.35
CA TYR A 330 -27.13 1.87 0.98
C TYR A 330 -27.17 1.30 2.41
N ALA A 331 -28.23 1.52 3.17
CA ALA A 331 -28.42 0.87 4.46
C ALA A 331 -28.30 -0.66 4.34
N LYS A 332 -28.96 -1.25 3.33
CA LYS A 332 -28.88 -2.71 3.07
C LYS A 332 -27.49 -3.13 2.58
N ILE A 333 -26.90 -2.41 1.62
CA ILE A 333 -25.64 -2.82 0.97
C ILE A 333 -24.45 -2.68 1.93
N ILE A 334 -24.31 -1.57 2.65
CA ILE A 334 -23.10 -1.27 3.42
C ILE A 334 -23.30 -1.25 4.94
N PHE A 335 -24.54 -1.21 5.44
CA PHE A 335 -24.85 -1.18 6.88
C PHE A 335 -25.72 -2.33 7.37
N LYS A 336 -25.89 -3.40 6.58
CA LYS A 336 -26.66 -4.59 6.97
C LYS A 336 -28.11 -4.23 7.40
N GLY A 337 -28.69 -3.23 6.73
CA GLY A 337 -30.05 -2.71 6.96
C GLY A 337 -30.16 -1.60 8.01
N GLN A 338 -29.05 -1.16 8.63
CA GLN A 338 -29.05 -0.14 9.68
C GLN A 338 -28.78 1.27 9.12
N ASN A 339 -29.01 2.28 9.97
CA ASN A 339 -28.70 3.70 9.72
C ASN A 339 -29.46 4.40 8.59
N ALA A 340 -30.48 3.78 7.98
CA ALA A 340 -31.35 4.44 7.01
C ALA A 340 -31.90 5.78 7.57
N GLY A 341 -31.83 6.83 6.75
CA GLY A 341 -32.30 8.17 7.09
C GLY A 341 -31.33 9.06 7.89
N LYS A 342 -30.29 8.49 8.52
CA LYS A 342 -29.19 9.24 9.13
C LYS A 342 -28.25 9.78 8.06
N THR A 343 -27.43 10.78 8.38
CA THR A 343 -26.28 11.13 7.53
C THR A 343 -25.17 10.09 7.65
N TYR A 344 -24.28 9.98 6.65
CA TYR A 344 -23.11 9.09 6.77
C TYR A 344 -22.18 9.52 7.92
N GLY A 345 -22.07 10.82 8.20
CA GLY A 345 -21.33 11.35 9.33
C GLY A 345 -21.90 10.92 10.68
N GLU A 346 -23.23 10.92 10.82
CA GLU A 346 -23.92 10.39 12.01
C GLU A 346 -23.78 8.87 12.14
N ALA A 347 -23.78 8.15 11.01
CA ALA A 347 -23.60 6.70 10.98
C ALA A 347 -22.16 6.28 11.27
N ARG A 348 -21.16 7.12 10.93
CA ARG A 348 -19.72 6.84 11.01
C ARG A 348 -18.93 7.98 11.68
N PRO A 349 -19.23 8.37 12.92
CA PRO A 349 -18.59 9.51 13.58
C PRO A 349 -17.06 9.34 13.73
N ALA A 350 -16.59 8.12 14.00
CA ALA A 350 -15.15 7.84 14.10
C ALA A 350 -14.41 8.02 12.77
N LEU A 351 -15.04 7.64 11.64
CA LEU A 351 -14.44 7.79 10.32
C LEU A 351 -14.48 9.26 9.86
N LYS A 352 -15.55 9.99 10.22
CA LYS A 352 -15.62 11.45 10.01
C LYS A 352 -14.50 12.17 10.75
N LYS A 353 -14.30 11.86 12.04
CA LYS A 353 -13.18 12.41 12.81
C LYS A 353 -11.84 12.05 12.17
N ALA A 354 -11.67 10.81 11.72
CA ALA A 354 -10.43 10.39 11.06
C ALA A 354 -10.17 11.14 9.74
N TYR A 355 -11.22 11.44 8.96
CA TYR A 355 -11.11 12.30 7.79
C TYR A 355 -10.66 13.72 8.19
N GLU A 356 -11.30 14.31 9.20
CA GLU A 356 -10.94 15.63 9.73
C GLU A 356 -9.49 15.66 10.22
N ASP A 357 -9.04 14.63 10.94
CA ASP A 357 -7.65 14.52 11.39
C ASP A 357 -6.69 14.42 10.18
N ALA A 358 -7.04 13.62 9.16
CA ALA A 358 -6.18 13.38 7.99
C ALA A 358 -6.01 14.62 7.10
N ILE A 359 -7.06 15.40 6.86
CA ILE A 359 -6.96 16.61 6.01
C ILE A 359 -6.18 17.76 6.68
N HIS A 360 -6.01 17.72 8.01
CA HIS A 360 -5.20 18.66 8.76
C HIS A 360 -3.82 18.08 9.14
N ALA A 361 -3.51 16.86 8.73
CA ALA A 361 -2.24 16.24 9.04
C ALA A 361 -1.10 16.92 8.26
N GLU A 362 0.00 17.19 8.95
CA GLU A 362 1.24 17.63 8.33
C GLU A 362 1.93 16.42 7.70
N GLY A 363 2.03 16.42 6.37
CA GLY A 363 2.76 15.41 5.60
C GLY A 363 4.15 15.88 5.19
N ILE A 364 4.95 14.95 4.68
CA ILE A 364 6.23 15.26 4.01
C ILE A 364 6.00 15.50 2.51
N PRO A 365 6.84 16.31 1.85
CA PRO A 365 6.99 16.21 0.40
C PRO A 365 7.45 14.79 0.04
N PHE A 366 6.74 14.12 -0.86
CA PHE A 366 7.07 12.76 -1.27
C PHE A 366 7.16 12.66 -2.79
N ASP A 367 8.29 12.13 -3.26
CA ASP A 367 8.55 11.89 -4.68
C ASP A 367 8.29 10.41 -5.02
N ASP A 368 7.14 10.15 -5.67
CA ASP A 368 6.77 8.82 -6.14
C ASP A 368 7.75 8.24 -7.18
N LYS A 369 8.36 9.08 -8.01
CA LYS A 369 9.35 8.63 -9.01
C LYS A 369 10.62 8.16 -8.30
N ARG A 370 11.14 8.95 -7.36
CA ARG A 370 12.29 8.57 -6.52
C ARG A 370 12.04 7.24 -5.79
N ALA A 371 10.83 7.05 -5.27
CA ALA A 371 10.42 5.82 -4.60
C ALA A 371 10.41 4.59 -5.54
N LEU A 372 9.94 4.75 -6.78
CA LEU A 372 9.93 3.70 -7.80
C LEU A 372 11.33 3.29 -8.26
N GLU A 373 12.22 4.25 -8.44
CA GLU A 373 13.58 4.00 -8.92
C GLU A 373 14.38 3.10 -7.95
N THR A 374 13.90 2.89 -6.71
CA THR A 374 14.58 2.11 -5.67
C THR A 374 13.76 0.96 -5.08
N ILE A 375 12.48 0.81 -5.45
CA ILE A 375 11.51 -0.07 -4.74
C ILE A 375 11.98 -1.53 -4.61
N SER A 376 12.44 -2.15 -5.69
CA SER A 376 12.88 -3.54 -5.71
C SER A 376 14.16 -3.72 -4.90
N ALA A 377 15.13 -2.82 -5.10
CA ALA A 377 16.39 -2.84 -4.36
C ALA A 377 16.15 -2.68 -2.86
N LEU A 378 15.30 -1.73 -2.47
CA LEU A 378 14.85 -1.52 -1.09
C LEU A 378 14.22 -2.78 -0.51
N GLN A 379 13.26 -3.40 -1.21
CA GLN A 379 12.55 -4.58 -0.72
C GLN A 379 13.51 -5.73 -0.41
N TYR A 380 14.42 -6.05 -1.34
CA TYR A 380 15.38 -7.14 -1.16
C TYR A 380 16.46 -6.81 -0.13
N TYR A 381 16.96 -5.57 -0.11
CA TYR A 381 17.93 -5.15 0.89
C TYR A 381 17.34 -5.16 2.30
N PHE A 382 16.14 -4.59 2.50
CA PHE A 382 15.42 -4.63 3.78
C PHE A 382 15.23 -6.07 4.24
N LYS A 383 14.77 -6.94 3.33
CA LYS A 383 14.59 -8.36 3.65
C LYS A 383 15.89 -9.02 4.09
N ALA A 384 16.95 -8.86 3.30
CA ALA A 384 18.25 -9.48 3.54
C ALA A 384 18.90 -9.00 4.85
N THR A 385 18.70 -7.74 5.23
CA THR A 385 19.45 -7.09 6.31
C THR A 385 18.66 -6.91 7.60
N LEU A 386 17.33 -6.84 7.54
CA LEU A 386 16.47 -6.53 8.69
C LEU A 386 15.42 -7.60 9.00
N VAL A 387 14.96 -8.38 8.00
CA VAL A 387 13.97 -9.45 8.18
C VAL A 387 14.64 -10.79 8.42
N ASP A 388 15.50 -11.23 7.50
CA ASP A 388 16.14 -12.54 7.56
C ASP A 388 17.04 -12.68 8.81
N PRO A 389 17.86 -11.68 9.20
CA PRO A 389 18.65 -11.71 10.43
C PRO A 389 17.96 -11.01 11.61
N ASN A 390 16.62 -10.86 11.59
CA ASN A 390 15.89 -10.04 12.57
C ASN A 390 16.17 -10.46 14.02
N GLN A 391 16.24 -11.76 14.31
CA GLN A 391 16.52 -12.25 15.66
C GLN A 391 17.91 -11.81 16.16
N GLN A 392 18.92 -11.86 15.31
CA GLN A 392 20.28 -11.45 15.63
C GLN A 392 20.34 -9.93 15.87
N LEU A 393 19.70 -9.16 14.99
CA LEU A 393 19.56 -7.70 15.14
C LEU A 393 18.87 -7.35 16.47
N HIS A 394 17.74 -7.99 16.76
CA HIS A 394 16.98 -7.81 18.00
C HIS A 394 17.85 -8.11 19.23
N ASN A 395 18.53 -9.25 19.23
CA ASN A 395 19.41 -9.65 20.34
C ASN A 395 20.54 -8.64 20.56
N ALA A 396 21.18 -8.15 19.49
CA ALA A 396 22.21 -7.14 19.57
C ALA A 396 21.69 -5.85 20.19
N TRP A 397 20.58 -5.34 19.69
CA TRP A 397 19.99 -4.09 20.17
C TRP A 397 19.53 -4.17 21.63
N VAL A 398 18.79 -5.22 22.00
CA VAL A 398 18.33 -5.43 23.38
C VAL A 398 19.51 -5.59 24.33
N ALA A 399 20.59 -6.26 23.92
CA ALA A 399 21.79 -6.39 24.75
C ALA A 399 22.46 -5.04 25.01
N ILE A 400 22.61 -4.20 23.98
CA ILE A 400 23.19 -2.84 24.09
C ILE A 400 22.33 -2.00 25.06
N VAL A 401 21.02 -1.95 24.84
CA VAL A 401 20.10 -1.18 25.68
C VAL A 401 20.08 -1.69 27.12
N THR A 402 20.06 -3.01 27.32
CA THR A 402 20.07 -3.62 28.65
C THR A 402 21.37 -3.29 29.40
N ALA A 403 22.51 -3.34 28.72
CA ALA A 403 23.79 -2.97 29.33
C ALA A 403 23.80 -1.49 29.74
N TYR A 404 23.26 -0.61 28.90
CA TYR A 404 23.16 0.82 29.20
C TYR A 404 22.21 1.10 30.37
N LYS A 405 20.98 0.57 30.35
CA LYS A 405 19.98 0.75 31.42
C LYS A 405 20.45 0.19 32.76
N ASN A 406 21.31 -0.83 32.75
CA ASN A 406 21.93 -1.40 33.96
C ASN A 406 23.24 -0.71 34.38
N GLY A 407 23.67 0.35 33.70
CA GLY A 407 24.89 1.10 34.02
C GLY A 407 26.19 0.34 33.74
N LYS A 408 26.17 -0.70 32.91
CA LYS A 408 27.37 -1.47 32.52
C LYS A 408 28.21 -0.78 31.45
N ILE A 409 27.60 0.11 30.66
CA ILE A 409 28.26 0.92 29.65
C ILE A 409 27.87 2.39 29.82
N THR A 410 28.76 3.30 29.45
CA THR A 410 28.50 4.75 29.48
C THR A 410 27.57 5.17 28.35
N GLU A 411 27.03 6.39 28.43
CA GLU A 411 26.23 6.97 27.35
C GLU A 411 27.02 7.08 26.03
N GLU A 412 28.32 7.40 26.12
CA GLU A 412 29.20 7.47 24.96
C GLU A 412 29.38 6.09 24.30
N GLN A 413 29.61 5.05 25.10
CA GLN A 413 29.70 3.67 24.62
C GLN A 413 28.37 3.18 24.03
N PHE A 414 27.25 3.54 24.65
CA PHE A 414 25.92 3.25 24.12
C PHE A 414 25.70 3.89 22.74
N LYS A 415 26.01 5.19 22.61
CA LYS A 415 25.92 5.91 21.34
C LYS A 415 26.82 5.28 20.28
N GLN A 416 28.07 4.96 20.62
CA GLN A 416 28.99 4.29 19.70
C GLN A 416 28.46 2.93 19.22
N LEU A 417 28.01 2.06 20.13
CA LEU A 417 27.48 0.74 19.76
C LEU A 417 26.19 0.85 18.95
N LYS A 418 25.30 1.78 19.30
CA LYS A 418 24.10 2.10 18.50
C LYS A 418 24.49 2.57 17.10
N ASP A 419 25.51 3.40 17.00
CA ASP A 419 25.98 3.92 15.72
C ASP A 419 26.60 2.84 14.85
N GLU A 420 27.38 1.93 15.43
CA GLU A 420 27.93 0.76 14.74
C GLU A 420 26.84 -0.21 14.30
N LEU A 421 25.81 -0.45 15.15
CA LEU A 421 24.69 -1.34 14.82
C LEU A 421 23.89 -0.83 13.62
N THR A 422 23.63 0.48 13.59
CA THR A 422 22.76 1.12 12.60
C THR A 422 23.50 1.59 11.36
N ALA A 423 24.84 1.62 11.36
CA ALA A 423 25.65 2.02 10.22
C ALA A 423 25.28 1.24 8.93
N PRO A 424 25.29 1.89 7.76
CA PRO A 424 25.16 1.21 6.47
C PRO A 424 26.18 0.07 6.34
N ILE A 425 25.75 -1.09 5.82
CA ILE A 425 26.67 -2.22 5.64
C ILE A 425 27.59 -1.96 4.45
N GLN A 426 28.83 -2.43 4.58
CA GLN A 426 29.75 -2.60 3.46
C GLN A 426 29.68 -4.05 2.99
N PHE A 427 29.56 -4.26 1.68
CA PHE A 427 29.45 -5.59 1.10
C PHE A 427 30.24 -5.65 -0.21
N LYS A 428 30.58 -6.87 -0.62
CA LYS A 428 31.25 -7.09 -1.90
C LYS A 428 30.21 -7.08 -3.02
N ASP A 429 30.34 -6.13 -3.93
CA ASP A 429 29.53 -6.13 -5.15
C ASP A 429 29.89 -7.36 -6.00
N PRO A 430 28.91 -8.22 -6.35
CA PRO A 430 29.18 -9.50 -7.00
C PRO A 430 29.71 -9.36 -8.44
N GLU A 431 29.51 -8.20 -9.07
CA GLU A 431 29.94 -7.94 -10.45
C GLU A 431 31.33 -7.31 -10.49
N THR A 432 31.56 -6.27 -9.68
CA THR A 432 32.82 -5.54 -9.69
C THR A 432 33.86 -6.14 -8.74
N GLY A 433 33.43 -6.95 -7.79
CA GLY A 433 34.25 -7.49 -6.69
C GLY A 433 34.72 -6.43 -5.69
N LYS A 434 34.30 -5.17 -5.83
CA LYS A 434 34.67 -4.06 -4.95
C LYS A 434 33.79 -4.04 -3.71
N ILE A 435 34.34 -3.54 -2.61
CA ILE A 435 33.56 -3.23 -1.42
C ILE A 435 32.81 -1.93 -1.65
N VAL A 436 31.49 -1.98 -1.52
CA VAL A 436 30.58 -0.84 -1.72
C VAL A 436 29.61 -0.72 -0.54
N THR A 437 28.87 0.38 -0.50
CA THR A 437 27.79 0.63 0.48
C THR A 437 26.46 0.77 -0.27
N PHE A 438 25.35 0.43 0.38
CA PHE A 438 24.03 0.52 -0.22
C PHE A 438 23.51 1.97 -0.21
N THR A 439 24.05 2.80 -1.10
CA THR A 439 23.57 4.18 -1.31
C THR A 439 22.30 4.20 -2.17
N GLU A 440 21.61 5.34 -2.20
CA GLU A 440 20.44 5.52 -3.07
C GLU A 440 20.80 5.33 -4.54
N GLU A 441 21.95 5.85 -5.00
CA GLU A 441 22.45 5.68 -6.36
C GLU A 441 22.73 4.21 -6.67
N TYR A 442 23.31 3.48 -5.72
CA TYR A 442 23.52 2.04 -5.88
C TYR A 442 22.18 1.32 -6.04
N ALA A 443 21.21 1.60 -5.16
CA ALA A 443 19.86 1.04 -5.22
C ALA A 443 19.19 1.31 -6.58
N LYS A 444 19.28 2.54 -7.09
CA LYS A 444 18.78 2.92 -8.42
C LYS A 444 19.41 2.12 -9.54
N SER A 445 20.73 1.94 -9.50
CA SER A 445 21.47 1.26 -10.57
C SER A 445 21.11 -0.23 -10.72
N ILE A 446 20.67 -0.88 -9.62
CA ILE A 446 20.35 -2.32 -9.62
C ILE A 446 18.84 -2.62 -9.63
N ASN A 447 17.97 -1.63 -9.40
CA ASN A 447 16.55 -1.81 -9.09
C ASN A 447 15.79 -2.66 -10.13
N ASP A 448 16.09 -2.44 -11.40
CA ASP A 448 15.49 -3.18 -12.51
C ASP A 448 16.08 -4.59 -12.68
N ARG A 449 17.39 -4.71 -12.43
CA ARG A 449 18.13 -5.96 -12.66
C ARG A 449 17.86 -6.98 -11.58
N ILE A 450 17.75 -6.56 -10.31
CA ILE A 450 17.57 -7.46 -9.16
C ILE A 450 16.28 -8.30 -9.27
N VAL A 451 15.30 -7.88 -10.06
CA VAL A 451 14.08 -8.67 -10.34
C VAL A 451 14.13 -9.47 -11.64
N LYS A 452 15.05 -9.14 -12.56
CA LYS A 452 15.17 -9.77 -13.89
C LYS A 452 16.26 -10.86 -13.93
N ASP A 453 17.30 -10.72 -13.10
CA ASP A 453 18.46 -11.60 -13.03
C ASP A 453 18.52 -12.31 -11.68
N ARG A 454 18.00 -13.53 -11.63
CA ARG A 454 17.92 -14.33 -10.40
C ARG A 454 19.29 -14.68 -9.83
N ASN A 455 20.30 -14.91 -10.68
CA ASN A 455 21.65 -15.25 -10.20
C ASN A 455 22.29 -14.05 -9.52
N PHE A 456 22.19 -12.87 -10.15
CA PHE A 456 22.65 -11.61 -9.56
C PHE A 456 21.94 -11.31 -8.23
N GLN A 457 20.61 -11.47 -8.22
CA GLN A 457 19.80 -11.31 -7.02
C GLN A 457 20.25 -12.23 -5.89
N ASP A 458 20.38 -13.53 -6.14
CA ASP A 458 20.74 -14.53 -5.11
C ASP A 458 22.12 -14.23 -4.52
N GLN A 459 23.11 -13.88 -5.35
CA GLN A 459 24.45 -13.50 -4.90
C GLN A 459 24.43 -12.22 -4.06
N LEU A 460 23.79 -11.17 -4.55
CA LEU A 460 23.75 -9.87 -3.88
C LEU A 460 23.01 -9.94 -2.53
N VAL A 461 21.87 -10.63 -2.49
CA VAL A 461 21.11 -10.88 -1.25
C VAL A 461 21.93 -11.68 -0.24
N GLN A 462 22.72 -12.66 -0.70
CA GLN A 462 23.61 -13.42 0.18
C GLN A 462 24.71 -12.54 0.78
N GLU A 463 25.36 -11.70 -0.03
CA GLU A 463 26.39 -10.75 0.43
C GLU A 463 25.81 -9.75 1.44
N TRP A 464 24.65 -9.17 1.18
CA TRP A 464 23.96 -8.28 2.12
C TRP A 464 23.61 -8.96 3.43
N ARG A 465 23.04 -10.16 3.37
CA ARG A 465 22.65 -10.92 4.57
C ARG A 465 23.88 -11.24 5.42
N GLN A 466 24.96 -11.70 4.79
CA GLN A 466 26.19 -12.02 5.51
C GLN A 466 26.80 -10.78 6.16
N ALA A 467 26.94 -9.68 5.41
CA ALA A 467 27.48 -8.42 5.95
C ALA A 467 26.63 -7.87 7.11
N ALA A 468 25.29 -7.98 7.04
CA ALA A 468 24.41 -7.59 8.14
C ALA A 468 24.61 -8.48 9.39
N MET A 469 24.64 -9.81 9.22
CA MET A 469 24.89 -10.74 10.33
C MET A 469 26.26 -10.51 10.97
N ASP A 470 27.30 -10.28 10.17
CA ASP A 470 28.65 -10.00 10.66
C ASP A 470 28.69 -8.71 11.47
N LYS A 471 28.02 -7.65 10.99
CA LYS A 471 27.87 -6.39 11.72
C LYS A 471 27.19 -6.59 13.08
N TYR A 472 26.06 -7.30 13.13
CA TYR A 472 25.34 -7.52 14.39
C TYR A 472 26.13 -8.36 15.38
N ASN A 473 26.83 -9.40 14.90
CA ASN A 473 27.71 -10.23 15.72
C ASN A 473 28.90 -9.43 16.25
N LYS A 474 29.53 -8.59 15.41
CA LYS A 474 30.63 -7.72 15.81
C LYS A 474 30.21 -6.80 16.95
N VAL A 475 29.06 -6.13 16.81
CA VAL A 475 28.55 -5.21 17.84
C VAL A 475 28.30 -5.95 19.16
N LEU A 476 27.75 -7.16 19.12
CA LEU A 476 27.59 -8.01 20.31
C LEU A 476 28.93 -8.39 20.96
N GLN A 477 29.93 -8.74 20.15
CA GLN A 477 31.28 -9.06 20.65
C GLN A 477 31.96 -7.83 21.26
N ASP A 478 31.78 -6.66 20.67
CA ASP A 478 32.37 -5.43 21.20
C ASP A 478 31.69 -5.00 22.50
N LEU A 479 30.37 -5.18 22.61
CA LEU A 479 29.67 -5.04 23.89
C LEU A 479 30.26 -5.99 24.95
N GLN A 480 30.45 -7.27 24.63
CA GLN A 480 31.03 -8.26 25.55
C GLN A 480 32.44 -7.88 26.00
N LYS A 481 33.28 -7.35 25.11
CA LYS A 481 34.62 -6.88 25.48
C LYS A 481 34.57 -5.70 26.46
N ILE A 482 33.57 -4.83 26.34
CA ILE A 482 33.39 -3.68 27.23
C ILE A 482 32.87 -4.14 28.60
N THR A 483 31.91 -5.07 28.64
CA THR A 483 31.24 -5.45 29.88
C THR A 483 31.96 -6.52 30.71
N GLY A 484 32.94 -7.23 30.12
CA GLY A 484 33.42 -8.50 30.64
C GLY A 484 32.31 -9.56 30.63
#